data_AF-A0A8T4E6Q3-F1
#
_entry.id   AF-A0A8T4E6Q3-F1
#
_cell.length_a   1.000
_cell.length_b   1.000
_cell.length_c   1.000
_cell.angle_alpha   90.00
_cell.angle_beta   90.00
_cell.angle_gamma   90.00
#
_symmetry.space_group_name_H-M   'P 1'
#
loop_
_entity.id
_entity.type
_entity.pdbx_description
1 polymer ?
#
loop_
_entity_poly.entity_id
_entity_poly.type
_entity_poly.pdbx_seq_one_letter_code
_entity_poly.pdbx_strand_id
1 'polypeptide(L)'
;MALRPAKCVRDGNKVAWTRHSKRRPRRSYIKTMPHKELNQHRMGTESAEYGAVYHLAPKDQLILRDNAIEAARQSANKVLESKLPGAYYFIVRVYPHHIIRENKMVSGAGADRIQKGMRRAFGKPTDRAARLKKDQPLFTVYVHEGKAQESAVREAFRRARMKLSGSYSMIAG
;
A
#
# COMPACT_ATOMS: atom_id res chain seq x y z
N MET A 1 6.53 -5.02 20.39
CA MET A 1 7.56 -5.23 19.35
C MET A 1 7.26 -4.29 18.20
N ALA A 2 8.23 -3.48 17.80
CA ALA A 2 8.09 -2.51 16.72
C ALA A 2 7.87 -3.21 15.37
N LEU A 3 7.35 -2.46 14.39
CA LEU A 3 7.14 -2.94 13.03
C LEU A 3 8.47 -3.36 12.38
N ARG A 4 8.52 -4.55 11.78
CA ARG A 4 9.74 -5.01 11.08
C ARG A 4 10.03 -4.18 9.82
N PRO A 5 11.31 -4.04 9.41
CA PRO A 5 11.68 -3.36 8.18
C PRO A 5 10.96 -3.91 6.93
N ALA A 6 10.65 -3.06 5.95
CA ALA A 6 9.88 -3.43 4.77
C ALA A 6 10.58 -4.47 3.89
N LYS A 7 11.92 -4.49 3.91
CA LYS A 7 12.74 -5.49 3.18
C LYS A 7 12.37 -6.94 3.51
N CYS A 8 11.87 -7.22 4.72
CA CYS A 8 11.48 -8.56 5.16
C CYS A 8 10.22 -9.09 4.46
N VAL A 9 9.37 -8.20 3.95
CA VAL A 9 8.04 -8.53 3.42
C VAL A 9 7.84 -8.13 1.96
N ARG A 10 8.79 -7.40 1.37
CA ARG A 10 8.72 -6.84 0.01
C ARG A 10 8.59 -7.90 -1.10
N ASP A 11 9.12 -9.10 -0.87
CA ASP A 11 9.18 -10.17 -1.87
C ASP A 11 7.80 -10.55 -2.43
N GLY A 12 7.64 -10.32 -3.74
CA GLY A 12 6.44 -10.57 -4.50
C GLY A 12 6.15 -12.05 -4.77
N ASN A 13 7.11 -12.95 -4.59
CA ASN A 13 7.00 -14.36 -4.98
C ASN A 13 6.25 -15.23 -3.95
N LYS A 14 5.94 -14.68 -2.78
CA LYS A 14 5.21 -15.41 -1.73
C LYS A 14 3.78 -15.75 -2.16
N VAL A 15 3.23 -16.86 -1.68
CA VAL A 15 1.84 -17.25 -1.93
C VAL A 15 0.85 -16.28 -1.29
N ALA A 16 -0.32 -16.09 -1.91
CA ALA A 16 -1.32 -15.17 -1.41
C ALA A 16 -1.98 -15.72 -0.14
N TRP A 17 -1.93 -14.96 0.94
CA TRP A 17 -2.63 -15.26 2.18
C TRP A 17 -3.73 -14.24 2.46
N THR A 18 -4.94 -14.53 1.96
CA THR A 18 -6.06 -13.57 1.91
C THR A 18 -7.40 -14.15 2.38
N ARG A 19 -7.51 -15.48 2.59
CA ARG A 19 -8.80 -16.17 2.76
C ARG A 19 -9.45 -15.88 4.12
N HIS A 20 -10.26 -14.83 4.12
CA HIS A 20 -11.08 -14.39 5.23
C HIS A 20 -12.43 -13.90 4.69
N SER A 21 -13.51 -14.33 5.32
CA SER A 21 -14.88 -13.92 5.00
C SER A 21 -15.60 -13.52 6.28
N LYS A 22 -16.09 -12.28 6.31
CA LYS A 22 -16.98 -11.80 7.37
C LYS A 22 -18.34 -12.48 7.31
N ARG A 23 -18.86 -12.73 6.10
CA ARG A 23 -20.19 -13.36 5.87
C ARG A 23 -20.19 -14.86 6.13
N ARG A 24 -19.07 -15.56 5.85
CA ARG A 24 -18.92 -17.00 6.11
C ARG A 24 -17.68 -17.28 6.97
N PRO A 25 -17.70 -16.96 8.28
CA PRO A 25 -16.55 -17.15 9.16
C PRO A 25 -16.05 -18.60 9.24
N ARG A 26 -16.95 -19.59 9.11
CA ARG A 26 -16.61 -21.02 9.05
C ARG A 26 -15.71 -21.37 7.87
N ARG A 27 -15.81 -20.63 6.76
CA ARG A 27 -14.96 -20.76 5.57
C ARG A 27 -13.71 -19.86 5.63
N SER A 28 -13.46 -19.15 6.74
CA SER A 28 -12.23 -18.36 6.92
C SER A 28 -11.12 -19.24 7.45
N TYR A 29 -10.01 -19.31 6.70
CA TYR A 29 -8.77 -19.92 7.20
C TYR A 29 -8.01 -18.94 8.10
N ILE A 30 -8.08 -17.64 7.81
CA ILE A 30 -7.47 -16.60 8.62
C ILE A 30 -8.50 -16.14 9.65
N LYS A 31 -8.23 -16.43 10.93
CA LYS A 31 -9.15 -16.16 12.04
C LYS A 31 -9.11 -14.71 12.49
N THR A 32 -7.94 -14.11 12.56
CA THR A 32 -7.75 -12.72 13.00
C THR A 32 -7.29 -11.86 11.84
N MET A 33 -8.00 -10.75 11.62
CA MET A 33 -7.65 -9.75 10.61
C MET A 33 -6.99 -8.56 11.30
N PRO A 34 -5.77 -8.17 10.90
CA PRO A 34 -5.18 -6.92 11.38
C PRO A 34 -5.98 -5.70 10.94
N HIS A 35 -5.81 -4.60 11.69
CA HIS A 35 -6.35 -3.30 11.34
C HIS A 35 -5.83 -2.84 9.97
N LYS A 36 -6.62 -2.01 9.29
CA LYS A 36 -6.29 -1.46 7.98
C LYS A 36 -5.99 0.03 8.15
N GLU A 37 -4.77 0.43 7.85
CA GLU A 37 -4.35 1.84 7.92
C GLU A 37 -4.90 2.65 6.73
N LEU A 38 -4.91 2.06 5.53
CA LEU A 38 -5.43 2.71 4.32
C LEU A 38 -6.97 2.72 4.29
N ASN A 39 -7.57 3.84 4.68
CA ASN A 39 -9.02 4.00 4.71
C ASN A 39 -9.58 4.73 3.48
N GLN A 40 -8.97 5.84 3.08
CA GLN A 40 -9.44 6.67 1.97
C GLN A 40 -8.76 6.27 0.66
N HIS A 41 -9.58 6.00 -0.37
CA HIS A 41 -9.08 5.60 -1.70
C HIS A 41 -9.37 6.63 -2.79
N ARG A 42 -10.27 7.59 -2.56
CA ARG A 42 -10.65 8.63 -3.50
C ARG A 42 -10.52 9.97 -2.79
N MET A 43 -9.94 10.96 -3.47
CA MET A 43 -9.67 12.31 -3.00
C MET A 43 -9.85 13.31 -4.14
N GLY A 44 -10.06 14.58 -3.79
CA GLY A 44 -10.34 15.63 -4.76
C GLY A 44 -11.77 15.56 -5.29
N THR A 45 -12.00 16.22 -6.42
CA THR A 45 -13.33 16.37 -7.03
C THR A 45 -13.48 15.32 -8.12
N GLU A 46 -14.56 14.53 -8.09
CA GLU A 46 -14.87 13.63 -9.20
C GLU A 46 -15.54 14.44 -10.32
N SER A 47 -14.88 14.55 -11.48
CA SER A 47 -15.40 15.26 -12.65
C SER A 47 -15.12 14.46 -13.93
N ALA A 48 -16.03 14.57 -14.90
CA ALA A 48 -15.88 13.97 -16.22
C ALA A 48 -15.00 14.81 -17.17
N GLU A 49 -14.65 16.04 -16.77
CA GLU A 49 -13.96 17.03 -17.63
C GLU A 49 -12.42 16.92 -17.61
N TYR A 50 -11.87 15.95 -16.88
CA TYR A 50 -10.43 15.72 -16.84
C TYR A 50 -9.94 15.06 -18.13
N GLY A 51 -9.19 15.80 -18.96
CA GLY A 51 -8.63 15.30 -20.22
C GLY A 51 -7.33 14.50 -20.08
N ALA A 52 -6.63 14.56 -18.94
CA ALA A 52 -5.36 13.86 -18.74
C ALA A 52 -5.36 12.90 -17.55
N VAL A 53 -4.79 11.71 -17.74
CA VAL A 53 -4.67 10.66 -16.73
C VAL A 53 -3.23 10.26 -16.55
N TYR A 54 -2.78 10.19 -15.30
CA TYR A 54 -1.44 9.74 -14.97
C TYR A 54 -1.50 8.63 -13.92
N HIS A 55 -0.72 7.58 -14.15
CA HIS A 55 -0.59 6.44 -13.26
C HIS A 55 0.81 6.39 -12.65
N LEU A 56 0.89 6.08 -11.36
CA LEU A 56 2.12 5.62 -10.73
C LEU A 56 2.08 4.10 -10.64
N ALA A 57 3.03 3.41 -11.26
CA ALA A 57 3.09 1.96 -11.29
C ALA A 57 4.48 1.46 -10.88
N PRO A 58 4.60 0.27 -10.26
CA PRO A 58 5.88 -0.33 -9.92
C PRO A 58 6.52 -0.98 -11.15
N LYS A 59 7.85 -0.89 -11.25
CA LYS A 59 8.62 -1.54 -12.32
C LYS A 59 8.78 -3.05 -12.14
N ASP A 60 8.60 -3.53 -10.90
CA ASP A 60 8.77 -4.93 -10.50
C ASP A 60 7.56 -5.43 -9.71
N GLN A 61 7.41 -6.74 -9.61
CA GLN A 61 6.43 -7.36 -8.73
C GLN A 61 6.87 -7.25 -7.27
N LEU A 62 6.03 -6.70 -6.41
CA LEU A 62 6.36 -6.54 -4.99
C LEU A 62 5.13 -6.46 -4.08
N ILE A 63 5.36 -6.57 -2.77
CA ILE A 63 4.34 -6.44 -1.72
C ILE A 63 4.58 -5.14 -0.96
N LEU A 64 3.55 -4.29 -0.88
CA LEU A 64 3.57 -3.05 -0.11
C LEU A 64 2.64 -3.12 1.09
N ARG A 65 3.14 -2.73 2.26
CA ARG A 65 2.29 -2.55 3.43
C ARG A 65 1.37 -1.36 3.27
N ASP A 66 0.20 -1.44 3.89
CA ASP A 66 -0.81 -0.39 3.87
C ASP A 66 -0.30 0.93 4.47
N ASN A 67 0.54 0.88 5.50
CA ASN A 67 1.17 2.06 6.09
C ASN A 67 2.01 2.87 5.09
N ALA A 68 2.76 2.20 4.20
CA ALA A 68 3.56 2.85 3.17
C ALA A 68 2.67 3.46 2.07
N ILE A 69 1.57 2.76 1.72
CA ILE A 69 0.59 3.26 0.75
C ILE A 69 -0.11 4.51 1.29
N GLU A 70 -0.51 4.50 2.57
CA GLU A 70 -1.12 5.65 3.23
C GLU A 70 -0.17 6.84 3.35
N ALA A 71 1.09 6.61 3.73
CA ALA A 71 2.11 7.66 3.76
C ALA A 71 2.38 8.27 2.38
N ALA A 72 2.43 7.45 1.34
CA ALA A 72 2.61 7.90 -0.04
C ALA A 72 1.38 8.67 -0.55
N ARG A 73 0.17 8.22 -0.20
CA ARG A 73 -1.10 8.88 -0.50
C ARG A 73 -1.14 10.28 0.12
N GLN A 74 -0.87 10.41 1.42
CA GLN A 74 -0.84 11.70 2.10
C GLN A 74 0.18 12.65 1.48
N SER A 75 1.37 12.14 1.16
CA SER A 75 2.42 12.94 0.54
C SER A 75 2.07 13.42 -0.87
N ALA A 76 1.39 12.61 -1.67
CA ALA A 76 0.89 13.01 -2.99
C ALA A 76 -0.24 14.04 -2.85
N ASN A 77 -1.24 13.73 -2.01
CA ASN A 77 -2.42 14.57 -1.83
C ASN A 77 -2.05 15.98 -1.35
N LYS A 78 -1.09 16.11 -0.43
CA LYS A 78 -0.61 17.41 0.04
C LYS A 78 -0.05 18.29 -1.09
N VAL A 79 0.61 17.69 -2.08
CA VAL A 79 1.12 18.44 -3.25
C VAL A 79 0.00 18.81 -4.19
N LEU A 80 -0.91 17.87 -4.48
CA LEU A 80 -2.04 18.08 -5.38
C LEU A 80 -2.97 19.16 -4.84
N GLU A 81 -3.33 19.10 -3.56
CA GLU A 81 -4.17 20.11 -2.91
C GLU A 81 -3.53 21.50 -2.91
N SER A 82 -2.21 21.57 -2.69
CA SER A 82 -1.49 22.84 -2.67
C SER A 82 -1.32 23.47 -4.05
N LYS A 83 -1.24 22.67 -5.12
CA LYS A 83 -0.95 23.17 -6.48
C LYS A 83 -2.18 23.23 -7.38
N LEU A 84 -3.16 22.36 -7.15
CA LEU A 84 -4.34 22.14 -7.99
C LEU A 84 -5.60 22.07 -7.12
N PRO A 85 -5.89 23.04 -6.26
CA PRO A 85 -7.06 22.97 -5.37
C PRO A 85 -8.35 22.79 -6.20
N GLY A 86 -9.13 21.75 -5.90
CA GLY A 86 -10.38 21.42 -6.61
C GLY A 86 -10.25 20.94 -8.06
N ALA A 87 -9.05 20.95 -8.65
CA ALA A 87 -8.81 20.67 -10.07
C ALA A 87 -8.14 19.30 -10.33
N TYR A 88 -8.30 18.35 -9.40
CA TYR A 88 -7.79 16.99 -9.54
C TYR A 88 -8.74 15.94 -8.95
N TYR A 89 -8.64 14.73 -9.46
CA TYR A 89 -9.19 13.52 -8.83
C TYR A 89 -8.09 12.50 -8.60
N PHE A 90 -7.84 12.14 -7.34
CA PHE A 90 -6.78 11.22 -6.95
C PHE A 90 -7.37 9.91 -6.41
N ILE A 91 -6.97 8.80 -7.02
CA ILE A 91 -7.41 7.45 -6.67
C ILE A 91 -6.24 6.55 -6.27
N VAL A 92 -6.39 5.88 -5.13
CA VAL A 92 -5.62 4.70 -4.76
C VAL A 92 -6.31 3.46 -5.32
N ARG A 93 -5.69 2.82 -6.31
CA ARG A 93 -6.29 1.71 -7.07
C ARG A 93 -6.23 0.37 -6.35
N VAL A 94 -5.28 0.21 -5.43
CA VAL A 94 -4.98 -1.08 -4.81
C VAL A 94 -5.59 -1.17 -3.43
N TYR A 95 -6.01 -2.37 -3.05
CA TYR A 95 -6.54 -2.64 -1.72
C TYR A 95 -5.67 -3.67 -0.99
N PRO A 96 -5.36 -3.46 0.30
CA PRO A 96 -4.46 -4.32 1.05
C PRO A 96 -5.17 -5.60 1.52
N HIS A 97 -5.33 -6.55 0.62
CA HIS A 97 -5.96 -7.85 0.88
C HIS A 97 -5.02 -8.88 1.52
N HIS A 98 -3.72 -8.76 1.25
CA HIS A 98 -2.71 -9.71 1.71
C HIS A 98 -2.39 -9.49 3.17
N ILE A 99 -2.27 -10.57 3.93
CA ILE A 99 -1.91 -10.51 5.35
C ILE A 99 -0.47 -10.97 5.51
N ILE A 100 0.29 -10.19 6.27
CA ILE A 100 1.63 -10.54 6.69
C ILE A 100 1.55 -11.28 8.03
N ARG A 101 2.28 -12.39 8.11
CA ARG A 101 2.42 -13.18 9.33
C ARG A 101 3.82 -13.05 9.91
N GLU A 102 3.90 -13.06 11.23
CA GLU A 102 5.16 -12.95 11.95
C GLU A 102 5.21 -13.98 13.08
N ASN A 103 6.32 -14.72 13.16
CA ASN A 103 6.71 -15.42 14.39
C ASN A 103 7.42 -14.40 15.29
N LYS A 104 6.70 -13.86 16.27
CA LYS A 104 7.22 -12.85 17.20
C LYS A 104 8.08 -13.55 18.24
N MET A 105 9.37 -13.25 18.22
CA MET A 105 10.29 -13.67 19.28
C MET A 105 10.09 -12.74 20.48
N VAL A 106 10.06 -13.26 21.69
CA VAL A 106 10.06 -12.43 22.89
C VAL A 106 11.52 -12.25 23.27
N SER A 107 11.97 -11.01 23.42
CA SER A 107 13.33 -10.70 23.84
C SER A 107 13.31 -10.09 25.23
N GLY A 108 14.20 -10.54 26.12
CA GLY A 108 14.30 -10.07 27.50
C GLY A 108 14.77 -11.19 28.44
N ALA A 109 15.07 -10.85 29.70
CA ALA A 109 15.41 -11.83 30.73
C ALA A 109 14.22 -12.78 30.97
N GLY A 110 14.46 -14.10 30.96
CA GLY A 110 13.41 -15.11 31.15
C GLY A 110 12.52 -15.36 29.93
N ALA A 111 12.83 -14.78 28.76
CA ALA A 111 12.07 -15.02 27.53
C ALA A 111 12.14 -16.48 27.05
N ASP A 112 13.25 -17.16 27.34
CA ASP A 112 13.50 -18.59 27.11
C ASP A 112 12.43 -19.49 27.78
N ARG A 113 11.88 -19.07 28.92
CA ARG A 113 10.85 -19.83 29.65
C ARG A 113 9.47 -19.72 29.00
N ILE A 114 9.20 -18.60 28.31
CA ILE A 114 7.90 -18.30 27.69
C ILE A 114 7.91 -18.70 26.21
N GLN A 115 9.08 -18.65 25.58
CA GLN A 115 9.22 -18.77 24.15
C GLN A 115 9.70 -20.16 23.71
N LYS A 116 8.97 -20.78 22.77
CA LYS A 116 9.28 -22.11 22.22
C LYS A 116 10.28 -22.10 21.05
N GLY A 117 11.04 -21.01 20.88
CA GLY A 117 11.94 -20.82 19.74
C GLY A 117 11.25 -20.97 18.38
N MET A 118 11.78 -21.86 17.54
CA MET A 118 11.27 -22.15 16.19
C MET A 118 10.20 -23.25 16.13
N ARG A 119 9.87 -23.88 17.27
CA ARG A 119 8.78 -24.87 17.32
C ARG A 119 7.44 -24.14 17.08
N ARG A 120 6.67 -24.61 16.09
CA ARG A 120 5.39 -23.98 15.62
C ARG A 120 5.56 -22.58 15.00
N ALA A 121 6.54 -22.41 14.12
CA ALA A 121 6.92 -21.12 13.50
C ALA A 121 5.96 -20.55 12.42
N PHE A 122 4.71 -21.01 12.31
CA PHE A 122 3.77 -20.49 11.27
C PHE A 122 3.53 -18.97 11.40
N GLY A 123 3.56 -18.44 12.62
CA GLY A 123 3.39 -17.03 12.91
C GLY A 123 1.93 -16.59 13.00
N LYS A 124 1.73 -15.39 13.55
CA LYS A 124 0.40 -14.76 13.71
C LYS A 124 0.21 -13.64 12.68
N PRO A 125 -1.02 -13.39 12.19
CA PRO A 125 -1.36 -12.18 11.44
C PRO A 125 -0.88 -10.93 12.18
N THR A 126 -0.14 -10.06 11.51
CA THR A 126 0.37 -8.81 12.13
C THR A 126 -0.02 -7.59 11.32
N ASP A 127 0.20 -7.58 10.01
CA ASP A 127 -0.05 -6.42 9.16
C ASP A 127 -0.84 -6.77 7.89
N ARG A 128 -1.33 -5.74 7.21
CA ARG A 128 -1.95 -5.84 5.88
C ARG A 128 -1.03 -5.26 4.80
N ALA A 129 -1.17 -5.80 3.60
CA ALA A 129 -0.38 -5.40 2.45
C ALA A 129 -1.15 -5.59 1.14
N ALA A 130 -0.77 -4.82 0.12
CA ALA A 130 -1.19 -4.98 -1.25
C ALA A 130 -0.10 -5.72 -2.03
N ARG A 131 -0.51 -6.68 -2.86
CA ARG A 131 0.37 -7.32 -3.83
C ARG A 131 0.24 -6.56 -5.14
N LEU A 132 1.36 -6.16 -5.71
CA LEU A 132 1.42 -5.42 -6.96
C LEU A 132 2.15 -6.24 -8.00
N LYS A 133 1.60 -6.30 -9.21
CA LYS A 133 2.30 -6.77 -10.40
C LYS A 133 3.08 -5.64 -11.03
N LYS A 134 4.08 -5.99 -11.85
CA LYS A 134 4.76 -5.03 -12.71
C LYS A 134 3.75 -4.25 -13.56
N ASP A 135 3.96 -2.94 -13.67
CA ASP A 135 3.15 -1.98 -14.43
C ASP A 135 1.68 -1.86 -13.97
N GLN A 136 1.31 -2.47 -12.85
CA GLN A 136 -0.02 -2.31 -12.27
C GLN A 136 -0.18 -0.90 -11.65
N PRO A 137 -1.19 -0.11 -12.04
CA PRO A 137 -1.43 1.19 -11.45
C PRO A 137 -1.68 1.10 -9.94
N LEU A 138 -0.83 1.79 -9.16
CA LEU A 138 -0.98 1.97 -7.71
C LEU A 138 -1.81 3.22 -7.41
N PHE A 139 -1.40 4.34 -8.00
CA PHE A 139 -2.06 5.63 -7.90
C PHE A 139 -2.51 6.09 -9.29
N THR A 140 -3.65 6.74 -9.35
CA THR A 140 -4.14 7.40 -10.56
C THR A 140 -4.54 8.82 -10.21
N VAL A 141 -4.08 9.78 -11.00
CA VAL A 141 -4.48 11.17 -10.87
C VAL A 141 -5.08 11.62 -12.20
N TYR A 142 -6.30 12.13 -12.14
CA TYR A 142 -6.97 12.79 -13.25
C TYR A 142 -6.86 14.30 -13.05
N VAL A 143 -6.52 15.02 -14.11
CA VAL A 143 -6.39 16.48 -14.15
C VAL A 143 -6.80 16.98 -15.52
N HIS A 144 -7.07 18.28 -15.63
CA HIS A 144 -7.23 18.92 -16.94
C HIS A 144 -5.90 18.92 -17.70
N GLU A 145 -5.98 18.98 -19.02
CA GLU A 145 -4.79 19.07 -19.88
C GLU A 145 -4.04 20.38 -19.62
N GLY A 146 -2.72 20.27 -19.50
CA GLY A 146 -1.84 21.42 -19.33
C GLY A 146 -0.51 21.06 -18.67
N LYS A 147 0.54 21.77 -19.09
CA LYS A 147 1.91 21.52 -18.61
C LYS A 147 2.07 21.80 -17.11
N ALA A 148 1.30 22.74 -16.57
CA ALA A 148 1.32 23.07 -15.14
C ALA A 148 0.75 21.92 -14.28
N GLN A 149 -0.35 21.34 -14.72
CA GLN A 149 -1.01 20.20 -14.10
C GLN A 149 -0.11 18.97 -14.15
N GLU A 150 0.47 18.66 -15.30
CA GLU A 150 1.43 17.57 -15.44
C GLU A 150 2.63 17.73 -14.50
N SER A 151 3.21 18.93 -14.41
CA SER A 151 4.32 19.23 -13.50
C SER A 151 3.94 19.03 -12.03
N ALA A 152 2.72 19.42 -11.63
CA ALA A 152 2.21 19.18 -10.30
C ALA A 152 2.05 17.68 -9.99
N VAL A 153 1.50 16.91 -10.94
CA VAL A 153 1.36 15.45 -10.81
C VAL A 153 2.73 14.76 -10.73
N ARG A 154 3.69 15.17 -11.58
CA ARG A 154 5.05 14.63 -11.57
C ARG A 154 5.74 14.86 -10.23
N GLU A 155 5.56 16.04 -9.63
CA GLU A 155 6.07 16.34 -8.29
C GLU A 155 5.36 15.51 -7.20
N ALA A 156 4.04 15.37 -7.28
CA ALA A 156 3.27 14.54 -6.35
C ALA A 156 3.74 13.07 -6.38
N PHE A 157 3.91 12.51 -7.58
CA PHE A 157 4.44 11.16 -7.78
C PHE A 157 5.89 11.00 -7.37
N ARG A 158 6.73 12.03 -7.56
CA ARG A 158 8.10 12.04 -7.07
C ARG A 158 8.16 11.93 -5.54
N ARG A 159 7.28 12.63 -4.82
CA ARG A 159 7.22 12.52 -3.35
C ARG A 159 6.60 11.21 -2.88
N ALA A 160 5.56 10.73 -3.56
CA ALA A 160 4.93 9.45 -3.27
C ALA A 160 5.92 8.28 -3.38
N ARG A 161 6.67 8.18 -4.48
CA ARG A 161 7.62 7.07 -4.69
C ARG A 161 8.73 7.03 -3.64
N MET A 162 9.08 8.16 -3.00
CA MET A 162 10.05 8.20 -1.90
C MET A 162 9.52 7.56 -0.60
N LYS A 163 8.21 7.36 -0.48
CA LYS A 163 7.58 6.67 0.67
C LYS A 163 7.39 5.17 0.41
N LEU A 164 7.58 4.72 -0.82
CA LEU A 164 7.33 3.35 -1.25
C LEU A 164 8.66 2.59 -1.40
N SER A 165 8.60 1.28 -1.19
CA SER A 165 9.75 0.41 -1.46
C SER A 165 9.74 -0.03 -2.93
N GLY A 166 10.91 -0.09 -3.58
CA GLY A 166 11.05 -0.48 -4.98
C GLY A 166 11.13 0.72 -5.92
N SER A 167 11.14 0.44 -7.23
CA SER A 167 11.22 1.46 -8.27
C SER A 167 9.87 1.65 -8.94
N TYR A 168 9.52 2.90 -9.21
CA TYR A 168 8.22 3.28 -9.79
C TYR A 168 8.43 4.18 -11.00
N SER A 169 7.54 4.04 -11.98
CA SER A 169 7.44 4.88 -13.17
C SER A 169 6.07 5.56 -13.22
N MET A 170 6.07 6.76 -13.80
CA MET A 170 4.85 7.42 -14.22
C MET A 170 4.48 6.88 -15.61
N ILE A 171 3.22 6.51 -15.80
CA ILE A 171 2.66 6.05 -17.07
C ILE A 171 1.53 7.02 -17.41
N ALA A 172 1.54 7.61 -18.60
CA ALA A 172 0.40 8.37 -19.11
C ALA A 172 -0.68 7.37 -19.54
N GLY A 173 -1.92 7.63 -19.11
CA GLY A 173 -3.09 6.81 -19.43
C GLY A 173 -3.77 7.23 -20.72
#